data_AF-A0A942G2D3-F1
#
_entry.id   AF-A0A942G2D3-F1
#
_cell.length_a   1.000
_cell.length_b   1.000
_cell.length_c   1.000
_cell.angle_alpha   90.00
_cell.angle_beta   90.00
_cell.angle_gamma   90.00
#
_symmetry.space_group_name_H-M   'P 1'
#
loop_
_entity.id
_entity.type
_entity.pdbx_description
1 polymer ?
#
loop_
_entity_poly.entity_id
_entity_poly.type
_entity_poly.pdbx_seq_one_letter_code
_entity_poly.pdbx_strand_id
1 'polypeptide(L)'
;MPAPTSANCLRYWDLADHIQLPDAIALWCGVEPAELARLNFETQCMSAKRAALVTALREKRLEYEDLGIVTSQGRVFMGAPIDELIEKNRLVINKVSLRRWFEQLPFDDRPPFLFDEARQAVIPDGSDVAEMNSLKAIALMAHLLAKSSTKYETGQRPNAEAIGRAVNEAAQIFMPGDTRGLQSFNKKVGEALKLFGPEITIHRSR
;
A
#
# COMPACT_ATOMS: atom_id res chain seq x y z
N MET A 1 21.00 7.65 -20.07
CA MET A 1 20.09 7.48 -18.90
C MET A 1 18.70 7.23 -19.46
N PRO A 2 18.04 6.10 -19.15
CA PRO A 2 16.69 5.87 -19.64
C PRO A 2 15.72 6.82 -18.93
N ALA A 3 14.78 7.39 -19.70
CA ALA A 3 13.74 8.28 -19.18
C ALA A 3 12.86 7.54 -18.15
N PRO A 4 12.43 8.22 -17.07
CA PRO A 4 11.55 7.60 -16.09
C PRO A 4 10.23 7.23 -16.76
N THR A 5 9.95 5.93 -16.85
CA THR A 5 8.64 5.41 -17.26
C THR A 5 7.61 5.67 -16.16
N SER A 6 6.38 6.04 -16.53
CA SER A 6 5.25 6.38 -15.65
C SER A 6 4.92 5.31 -14.60
N ALA A 7 5.35 4.06 -14.82
CA ALA A 7 5.16 2.94 -13.91
C ALA A 7 5.78 3.07 -12.50
N ASN A 8 6.55 4.12 -12.21
CA ASN A 8 7.22 4.31 -10.91
C ASN A 8 6.63 5.45 -10.03
N CYS A 9 5.63 6.18 -10.49
CA CYS A 9 5.10 7.33 -9.74
C CYS A 9 4.35 6.90 -8.46
N LEU A 10 3.61 5.78 -8.50
CA LEU A 10 2.82 5.26 -7.36
C LEU A 10 3.67 5.02 -6.10
N ARG A 11 4.92 4.57 -6.24
CA ARG A 11 5.82 4.33 -5.09
C ARG A 11 6.23 5.62 -4.38
N TYR A 12 6.30 6.74 -5.10
CA TYR A 12 6.59 8.04 -4.50
C TYR A 12 5.35 8.63 -3.81
N TRP A 13 4.15 8.27 -4.27
CA TRP A 13 2.90 8.65 -3.61
C TRP A 13 2.71 7.97 -2.26
N ASP A 14 3.27 6.77 -2.06
CA ASP A 14 3.31 6.11 -0.76
C ASP A 14 4.15 6.92 0.25
N LEU A 15 5.24 7.56 -0.21
CA LEU A 15 6.14 8.39 0.61
C LEU A 15 5.61 9.76 0.99
N ALA A 16 4.76 10.37 0.16
CA ALA A 16 4.18 11.68 0.49
C ALA A 16 3.29 11.55 1.74
N ASP A 17 3.15 12.56 2.59
CA ASP A 17 2.14 12.53 3.68
C ASP A 17 0.79 13.14 3.24
N HIS A 18 0.84 13.89 2.13
CA HIS A 18 -0.27 14.67 1.61
C HIS A 18 -0.55 14.32 0.15
N ILE A 19 -1.79 14.50 -0.29
CA ILE A 19 -2.23 14.20 -1.65
C ILE A 19 -3.13 15.32 -2.19
N GLN A 20 -2.99 15.67 -3.47
CA GLN A 20 -3.91 16.64 -4.07
C GLN A 20 -5.29 16.02 -4.29
N LEU A 21 -6.33 16.85 -4.26
CA LEU A 21 -7.70 16.43 -4.55
C LEU A 21 -7.86 15.65 -5.88
N PRO A 22 -7.35 16.11 -7.03
CA PRO A 22 -7.45 15.37 -8.29
C PRO A 22 -6.75 14.00 -8.24
N ASP A 23 -5.61 13.90 -7.58
CA ASP A 23 -4.85 12.65 -7.45
C ASP A 23 -5.60 11.65 -6.55
N ALA A 24 -6.19 12.14 -5.46
CA ALA A 24 -7.04 11.32 -4.58
C ALA A 24 -8.24 10.73 -5.35
N ILE A 25 -8.85 11.51 -6.26
CA ILE A 25 -9.94 11.04 -7.13
C ILE A 25 -9.42 10.01 -8.14
N ALA A 26 -8.29 10.28 -8.81
CA ALA A 26 -7.67 9.36 -9.77
C ALA A 26 -7.43 7.99 -9.14
N LEU A 27 -6.76 7.99 -7.99
CA LEU A 27 -6.39 6.77 -7.29
C LEU A 27 -7.60 6.05 -6.70
N TRP A 28 -8.66 6.77 -6.26
CA TRP A 28 -9.92 6.15 -5.86
C TRP A 28 -10.70 5.56 -7.04
N CYS A 29 -10.46 6.04 -8.26
CA CYS A 29 -10.96 5.40 -9.48
C CYS A 29 -10.06 4.26 -9.99
N GLY A 30 -8.92 4.00 -9.34
CA GLY A 30 -7.95 3.00 -9.79
C GLY A 30 -7.18 3.39 -11.05
N VAL A 31 -7.12 4.69 -11.36
CA VAL A 31 -6.45 5.26 -12.54
C VAL A 31 -5.20 6.01 -12.10
N GLU A 32 -4.11 5.97 -12.90
CA GLU A 32 -2.92 6.76 -12.59
C GLU A 32 -3.24 8.28 -12.72
N PRO A 33 -2.78 9.15 -11.80
CA PRO A 33 -3.04 10.58 -11.91
C PRO A 33 -2.65 11.20 -13.27
N ALA A 34 -1.58 10.71 -13.89
CA ALA A 34 -1.15 11.14 -15.22
C ALA A 34 -2.12 10.71 -16.34
N GLU A 35 -2.80 9.58 -16.17
CA GLU A 35 -3.86 9.12 -17.09
C GLU A 35 -5.15 9.91 -16.86
N LEU A 36 -5.46 10.26 -15.61
CA LEU A 36 -6.59 11.12 -15.29
C LEU A 36 -6.42 12.51 -15.91
N ALA A 37 -5.22 13.09 -15.82
CA ALA A 37 -4.91 14.38 -16.42
C ALA A 37 -5.02 14.39 -17.96
N ARG A 38 -4.97 13.21 -18.60
CA ARG A 38 -5.15 13.03 -20.04
C ARG A 38 -6.61 12.83 -20.46
N LEU A 39 -7.50 12.56 -19.52
CA LEU A 39 -8.93 12.45 -19.81
C LEU A 39 -9.53 13.84 -20.00
N ASN A 40 -10.06 14.10 -21.19
CA ASN A 40 -10.73 15.37 -21.52
C ASN A 40 -12.18 15.44 -21.02
N PHE A 41 -12.67 14.43 -20.30
CA PHE A 41 -14.04 14.35 -19.80
C PHE A 41 -14.08 13.77 -18.39
N GLU A 42 -14.95 14.32 -17.54
CA GLU A 42 -15.19 13.81 -16.19
C GLU A 42 -16.38 12.83 -16.23
N THR A 43 -16.22 11.64 -15.63
CA THR A 43 -17.33 10.69 -15.52
C THR A 43 -18.24 11.07 -14.34
N GLN A 44 -19.52 10.66 -14.39
CA GLN A 44 -20.46 10.90 -13.28
C GLN A 44 -19.95 10.34 -11.94
N CYS A 45 -19.26 9.21 -11.97
CA CYS A 45 -18.62 8.61 -10.79
C CYS A 45 -17.51 9.52 -10.22
N MET A 46 -16.67 10.09 -11.09
CA MET A 46 -15.61 11.02 -10.66
C MET A 46 -16.18 12.30 -10.06
N SER A 47 -17.21 12.89 -10.68
CA SER A 47 -17.87 14.08 -10.14
C SER A 47 -18.53 13.78 -8.78
N ALA A 48 -19.12 12.60 -8.59
CA ALA A 48 -19.67 12.18 -7.30
C ALA A 48 -18.59 12.00 -6.23
N LYS A 49 -17.47 11.34 -6.57
CA LYS A 49 -16.30 11.16 -5.68
C LYS A 49 -15.68 12.51 -5.30
N ARG A 50 -15.55 13.43 -6.25
CA ARG A 50 -15.13 14.81 -6.01
C ARG A 50 -16.07 15.51 -5.03
N ALA A 51 -17.37 15.46 -5.28
CA ALA A 51 -18.36 16.10 -4.42
C ALA A 51 -18.30 15.58 -2.97
N ALA A 52 -18.12 14.26 -2.79
CA ALA A 52 -17.97 13.65 -1.47
C ALA A 52 -16.74 14.18 -0.72
N LEU A 53 -15.57 14.24 -1.37
CA LEU A 53 -14.33 14.77 -0.78
C LEU A 53 -14.45 16.27 -0.45
N VAL A 54 -15.02 17.07 -1.36
CA VAL A 54 -15.24 18.51 -1.14
C VAL A 54 -16.20 18.74 0.04
N THR A 55 -17.24 17.92 0.17
CA THR A 55 -18.20 18.01 1.28
C THR A 55 -17.51 17.66 2.61
N ALA A 56 -16.68 16.61 2.63
CA ALA A 56 -15.91 16.23 3.81
C ALA A 56 -14.88 17.30 4.23
N LEU A 57 -14.26 18.00 3.26
CA LEU A 57 -13.39 19.16 3.54
C LEU A 57 -14.18 20.33 4.14
N ARG A 58 -15.34 20.67 3.56
CA ARG A 58 -16.21 21.76 4.06
C ARG A 58 -16.73 21.49 5.48
N GLU A 59 -17.07 20.25 5.78
CA GLU A 59 -17.52 19.81 7.09
C GLU A 59 -16.39 19.57 8.10
N LYS A 60 -15.13 19.87 7.72
CA LYS A 60 -13.94 19.67 8.56
C LYS A 60 -13.73 18.21 9.01
N ARG A 61 -14.25 17.25 8.23
CA ARG A 61 -14.02 15.82 8.42
C ARG A 61 -12.68 15.36 7.83
N LEU A 62 -12.13 16.15 6.90
CA LEU A 62 -10.81 15.96 6.32
C LEU A 62 -9.87 17.09 6.74
N GLU A 63 -8.67 16.72 7.19
CA GLU A 63 -7.57 17.63 7.45
C GLU A 63 -6.82 17.93 6.15
N TYR A 64 -6.46 19.20 5.96
CA TYR A 64 -5.77 19.67 4.76
C TYR A 64 -4.75 20.75 5.11
N GLU A 65 -3.78 20.94 4.22
CA GLU A 65 -2.79 22.01 4.27
C GLU A 65 -2.98 22.96 3.08
N ASP A 66 -2.89 24.26 3.36
CA ASP A 66 -2.84 25.31 2.34
C ASP A 66 -1.39 25.52 1.93
N LEU A 67 -1.07 25.23 0.67
CA LEU A 67 0.28 25.40 0.10
C LEU A 67 0.73 26.87 0.04
N GLY A 68 -0.18 27.81 0.30
CA GLY A 68 0.10 29.23 0.32
C GLY A 68 0.30 29.84 -1.07
N ILE A 69 0.47 31.17 -1.12
CA ILE A 69 1.03 31.88 -2.28
C ILE A 69 2.29 32.59 -1.82
N VAL A 70 3.39 32.37 -2.53
CA VAL A 70 4.61 33.16 -2.38
C VAL A 70 4.38 34.51 -3.05
N THR A 71 4.31 35.57 -2.25
CA THR A 71 4.22 36.94 -2.75
C THR A 71 5.57 37.40 -3.32
N SER A 72 5.57 38.47 -4.12
CA SER A 72 6.79 39.10 -4.65
C SER A 72 7.76 39.59 -3.57
N GLN A 73 7.31 39.67 -2.31
CA GLN A 73 8.11 40.03 -1.13
C GLN A 73 8.64 38.79 -0.37
N GLY A 74 8.45 37.58 -0.89
CA GLY A 74 8.89 36.33 -0.26
C GLY A 74 8.05 35.87 0.94
N ARG A 75 6.92 36.55 1.22
CA ARG A 75 5.97 36.12 2.28
C ARG A 75 4.99 35.11 1.72
N VAL A 76 4.73 34.04 2.48
CA VAL A 76 3.73 33.03 2.17
C VAL A 76 2.39 33.46 2.76
N PHE A 77 1.40 33.70 1.91
CA PHE A 77 0.04 34.00 2.33
C PHE A 77 -0.79 32.73 2.41
N MET A 78 -1.35 32.43 3.57
CA MET A 78 -2.17 31.25 3.86
C MET A 78 -3.54 31.64 4.43
N GLY A 79 -4.50 30.73 4.39
CA GLY A 79 -5.81 30.89 5.03
C GLY A 79 -6.92 31.36 4.10
N ALA A 80 -6.83 31.06 2.80
CA ALA A 80 -7.93 31.31 1.87
C ALA A 80 -9.13 30.37 2.18
N PRO A 81 -10.36 30.74 1.81
CA PRO A 81 -11.51 29.86 1.95
C PRO A 81 -11.32 28.57 1.14
N ILE A 82 -11.87 27.45 1.64
CA ILE A 82 -11.71 26.11 1.06
C ILE A 82 -12.05 26.08 -0.43
N ASP A 83 -13.14 26.73 -0.84
CA ASP A 83 -13.57 26.75 -2.24
C ASP A 83 -12.53 27.43 -3.15
N GLU A 84 -11.87 28.49 -2.68
CA GLU A 84 -10.79 29.16 -3.40
C GLU A 84 -9.53 28.29 -3.45
N LEU A 85 -9.23 27.57 -2.36
CA LEU A 85 -8.08 26.64 -2.32
C LEU A 85 -8.26 25.47 -3.29
N ILE A 86 -9.49 24.97 -3.41
CA ILE A 86 -9.85 23.90 -4.37
C ILE A 86 -9.75 24.42 -5.80
N GLU A 87 -10.33 25.59 -6.09
CA GLU A 87 -10.31 26.18 -7.44
C GLU A 87 -8.88 26.44 -7.93
N LYS A 88 -8.01 26.93 -7.03
CA LYS A 88 -6.61 27.22 -7.35
C LYS A 88 -5.66 26.01 -7.23
N ASN A 89 -6.17 24.81 -6.92
CA ASN A 89 -5.38 23.61 -6.65
C ASN A 89 -4.25 23.83 -5.64
N ARG A 90 -4.55 24.57 -4.56
CA ARG A 90 -3.61 24.93 -3.48
C ARG A 90 -3.82 24.14 -2.20
N LEU A 91 -4.75 23.18 -2.23
CA LEU A 91 -5.10 22.34 -1.10
C LEU A 91 -4.51 20.95 -1.27
N VAL A 92 -3.81 20.47 -0.25
CA VAL A 92 -3.38 19.07 -0.14
C VAL A 92 -4.04 18.42 1.06
N ILE A 93 -4.58 17.23 0.88
CA ILE A 93 -5.31 16.47 1.90
C ILE A 93 -4.31 15.60 2.65
N ASN A 94 -4.38 15.59 3.99
CA ASN A 94 -3.58 14.69 4.80
C ASN A 94 -4.04 13.24 4.61
N LYS A 95 -3.13 12.33 4.25
CA LYS A 95 -3.49 10.93 3.94
C LYS A 95 -3.98 10.15 5.16
N VAL A 96 -3.49 10.45 6.37
CA VAL A 96 -3.95 9.79 7.61
C VAL A 96 -5.40 10.17 7.91
N SER A 97 -5.72 11.46 7.77
CA SER A 97 -7.10 11.95 7.89
C SER A 97 -8.01 11.35 6.81
N LEU A 98 -7.53 11.29 5.56
CA LEU A 98 -8.25 10.66 4.46
C LEU A 98 -8.53 9.18 4.71
N ARG A 99 -7.56 8.42 5.21
CA ARG A 99 -7.72 7.01 5.59
C ARG A 99 -8.79 6.82 6.67
N ARG A 100 -8.73 7.61 7.75
CA ARG A 100 -9.73 7.58 8.84
C ARG A 100 -11.13 7.90 8.32
N TRP A 101 -11.25 8.86 7.41
CA TRP A 101 -12.54 9.21 6.80
C TRP A 101 -13.11 8.04 5.99
N PHE A 102 -12.29 7.35 5.18
CA PHE A 102 -12.72 6.15 4.44
C PHE A 102 -13.14 4.99 5.35
N GLU A 103 -12.48 4.81 6.50
CA GLU A 103 -12.86 3.78 7.48
C GLU A 103 -14.25 4.01 8.10
N GLN A 104 -14.74 5.25 8.11
CA GLN A 104 -16.06 5.61 8.64
C GLN A 104 -17.20 5.46 7.61
N LEU A 105 -16.88 5.24 6.33
CA LEU A 105 -17.89 5.13 5.29
C LEU A 105 -18.57 3.75 5.29
N PRO A 106 -19.89 3.67 5.05
CA PRO A 106 -20.67 2.43 5.16
C PRO A 106 -20.53 1.49 3.95
N PHE A 107 -19.48 1.64 3.14
CA PHE A 107 -19.29 0.86 1.90
C PHE A 107 -17.83 0.46 1.67
N ASP A 108 -17.66 -0.66 0.97
CA ASP A 108 -16.35 -1.31 0.78
C ASP A 108 -15.53 -0.75 -0.39
N ASP A 109 -16.00 0.31 -1.07
CA ASP A 109 -15.25 1.00 -2.15
C ASP A 109 -14.13 1.87 -1.56
N ARG A 110 -13.13 1.20 -0.98
CA ARG A 110 -11.95 1.81 -0.38
C ARG A 110 -10.81 1.86 -1.39
N PRO A 111 -10.15 3.01 -1.55
CA PRO A 111 -9.04 3.13 -2.49
C PRO A 111 -7.85 2.25 -2.07
N PRO A 112 -7.36 1.34 -2.93
CA PRO A 112 -6.26 0.43 -2.58
C PRO A 112 -5.00 1.15 -2.10
N PHE A 113 -4.67 2.33 -2.64
CA PHE A 113 -3.45 3.08 -2.27
C PHE A 113 -3.39 3.54 -0.80
N LEU A 114 -4.51 3.61 -0.08
CA LEU A 114 -4.53 3.99 1.33
C LEU A 114 -4.43 2.78 2.28
N PHE A 115 -4.71 1.58 1.79
CA PHE A 115 -4.90 0.37 2.61
C PHE A 115 -4.04 -0.81 2.18
N ASP A 116 -3.31 -0.71 1.06
CA ASP A 116 -2.40 -1.75 0.61
C ASP A 116 -1.11 -1.72 1.43
N GLU A 117 -1.07 -2.50 2.51
CA GLU A 117 0.09 -2.68 3.38
C GLU A 117 1.32 -3.19 2.63
N ALA A 118 1.15 -3.85 1.47
CA ALA A 118 2.27 -4.27 0.63
C ALA A 118 2.94 -3.10 -0.13
N ARG A 119 2.28 -1.94 -0.21
CA ARG A 119 2.79 -0.70 -0.82
C ARG A 119 3.38 0.29 0.16
N GLN A 120 3.22 0.09 1.48
CA GLN A 120 3.99 0.87 2.44
C GLN A 120 5.48 0.67 2.12
N ALA A 121 6.08 1.68 1.51
CA ALA A 121 7.52 1.76 1.40
C ALA A 121 8.03 1.80 2.83
N VAL A 122 8.67 0.72 3.26
CA VAL A 122 9.62 0.75 4.37
C VAL A 122 10.55 1.93 4.05
N ILE A 123 10.35 3.04 4.77
CA ILE A 123 11.23 4.19 4.66
C ILE A 123 12.60 3.65 5.07
N PRO A 124 13.64 3.72 4.22
CA PRO A 124 14.98 3.36 4.64
C PRO A 124 15.40 4.41 5.66
N ASP A 125 15.22 4.12 6.94
CA ASP A 125 15.52 5.01 8.07
C ASP A 125 17.02 5.20 8.31
N GLY A 126 17.85 4.77 7.35
CA GLY A 126 19.30 4.83 7.45
C GLY A 126 19.89 3.90 8.51
N SER A 127 19.07 3.06 9.17
CA SER A 127 19.59 1.98 9.99
C SER A 127 19.82 0.78 9.10
N ASP A 128 21.09 0.38 8.96
CA ASP A 128 21.51 -0.82 8.24
C ASP A 128 21.17 -2.07 9.07
N VAL A 129 19.92 -2.17 9.53
CA VAL A 129 19.33 -3.43 9.94
C VAL A 129 18.70 -3.95 8.67
N ALA A 130 19.29 -4.98 8.06
CA ALA A 130 18.69 -5.67 6.92
C ALA A 130 17.33 -6.25 7.36
N GLU A 131 16.28 -5.42 7.29
CA GLU A 131 14.97 -5.73 7.86
C GLU A 131 14.46 -7.01 7.23
N MET A 132 14.12 -7.97 8.09
CA MET A 132 13.70 -9.29 7.66
C MET A 132 12.32 -9.19 7.01
N ASN A 133 12.29 -9.15 5.69
CA ASN A 133 11.04 -9.17 4.94
C ASN A 133 10.24 -10.46 5.25
N SER A 134 8.91 -10.37 5.16
CA SER A 134 8.02 -11.48 5.52
C SER A 134 8.27 -12.75 4.71
N LEU A 135 8.69 -12.63 3.44
CA LEU A 135 9.04 -13.78 2.60
C LEU A 135 10.34 -14.46 3.03
N LYS A 136 11.34 -13.71 3.50
CA LYS A 136 12.60 -14.23 4.04
C LYS A 136 12.35 -14.96 5.35
N ALA A 137 11.50 -14.42 6.21
CA ALA A 137 11.05 -15.11 7.43
C ALA A 137 10.29 -16.40 7.10
N ILE A 138 9.35 -16.37 6.15
CA ILE A 138 8.60 -17.55 5.69
C ILE A 138 9.54 -18.62 5.12
N ALA A 139 10.51 -18.23 4.30
CA ALA A 139 11.49 -19.16 3.74
C ALA A 139 12.35 -19.82 4.83
N LEU A 140 12.81 -19.05 5.82
CA LEU A 140 13.55 -19.56 6.99
C LEU A 140 12.71 -20.54 7.81
N MET A 141 11.48 -20.16 8.14
CA MET A 141 10.55 -21.02 8.88
C MET A 141 10.21 -22.30 8.11
N ALA A 142 10.00 -22.23 6.79
CA ALA A 142 9.78 -23.40 5.96
C ALA A 142 10.98 -24.35 5.98
N HIS A 143 12.21 -23.82 5.98
CA HIS A 143 13.42 -24.63 6.14
C HIS A 143 13.55 -25.25 7.53
N LEU A 144 13.18 -24.54 8.60
CA LEU A 144 13.17 -25.10 9.95
C LEU A 144 12.13 -26.22 10.08
N LEU A 145 10.94 -26.02 9.53
CA LEU A 145 9.85 -27.02 9.54
C LEU A 145 10.23 -28.28 8.75
N ALA A 146 10.77 -28.11 7.54
CA ALA A 146 11.31 -29.20 6.73
C ALA A 146 12.33 -30.04 7.52
N LYS A 147 13.30 -29.39 8.18
CA LYS A 147 14.28 -30.07 9.02
C LYS A 147 13.68 -30.77 10.25
N SER A 148 12.61 -30.21 10.81
CA SER A 148 11.96 -30.76 12.01
C SER A 148 11.20 -32.06 11.72
N SER A 149 10.71 -32.23 10.49
CA SER A 149 9.90 -33.39 10.12
C SER A 149 9.89 -33.61 8.60
N THR A 150 10.21 -34.85 8.21
CA THR A 150 10.25 -35.29 6.80
C THR A 150 8.92 -35.13 6.06
N LYS A 151 7.79 -35.03 6.77
CA LYS A 151 6.47 -34.76 6.16
C LYS A 151 6.37 -33.38 5.50
N TYR A 152 7.26 -32.46 5.84
CA TYR A 152 7.36 -31.13 5.26
C TYR A 152 8.45 -31.02 4.18
N GLU A 153 8.98 -32.15 3.72
CA GLU A 153 10.04 -32.21 2.72
C GLU A 153 9.54 -32.83 1.41
N THR A 154 10.11 -32.34 0.30
CA THR A 154 10.08 -33.01 -1.00
C THR A 154 11.54 -33.24 -1.40
N GLY A 155 12.04 -34.45 -1.13
CA GLY A 155 13.47 -34.73 -1.21
C GLY A 155 14.24 -34.01 -0.09
N GLN A 156 15.22 -33.17 -0.43
CA GLN A 156 16.00 -32.38 0.54
C GLN A 156 15.55 -30.91 0.65
N ARG A 157 14.36 -30.58 0.11
CA ARG A 157 13.85 -29.21 0.05
C ARG A 157 12.51 -29.09 0.78
N PRO A 158 12.18 -27.91 1.31
CA PRO A 158 10.86 -27.68 1.90
C PRO A 158 9.74 -27.89 0.87
N ASN A 159 8.70 -28.60 1.29
CA ASN A 159 7.50 -28.84 0.50
C ASN A 159 6.45 -27.76 0.79
N ALA A 160 6.34 -26.78 -0.09
CA ALA A 160 5.41 -25.67 0.06
C ALA A 160 3.93 -26.11 0.17
N GLU A 161 3.55 -27.21 -0.46
CA GLU A 161 2.18 -27.72 -0.40
C GLU A 161 1.87 -28.37 0.94
N ALA A 162 2.75 -29.25 1.42
CA ALA A 162 2.58 -29.90 2.72
C ALA A 162 2.62 -28.89 3.88
N ILE A 163 3.53 -27.92 3.80
CA ILE A 163 3.64 -26.82 4.77
C ILE A 163 2.38 -25.95 4.72
N GLY A 164 1.96 -25.52 3.53
CA GLY A 164 0.78 -24.68 3.38
C GLY A 164 -0.51 -25.35 3.86
N ARG A 165 -0.64 -26.67 3.67
CA ARG A 165 -1.76 -27.46 4.19
C ARG A 165 -1.78 -27.48 5.72
N ALA A 166 -0.64 -27.78 6.34
CA ALA A 166 -0.54 -27.82 7.80
C ALA A 166 -0.77 -26.45 8.46
N VAL A 167 -0.33 -25.35 7.82
CA VAL A 167 -0.61 -23.99 8.29
C VAL A 167 -2.11 -23.68 8.21
N ASN A 168 -2.78 -24.10 7.14
CA ASN A 168 -4.23 -23.94 7.01
C ASN A 168 -5.01 -24.73 8.07
N GLU A 169 -4.60 -25.97 8.34
CA GLU A 169 -5.19 -26.80 9.40
C GLU A 169 -4.98 -26.17 10.78
N ALA A 170 -3.76 -25.69 11.07
CA ALA A 170 -3.46 -24.98 12.31
C ALA A 170 -4.27 -23.69 12.45
N ALA A 171 -4.42 -22.92 11.36
CA ALA A 171 -5.18 -21.68 11.38
C ALA A 171 -6.67 -21.91 11.69
N GLN A 172 -7.27 -23.02 11.24
CA GLN A 172 -8.64 -23.37 11.61
C GLN A 172 -8.80 -23.62 13.11
N ILE A 173 -7.75 -24.09 13.79
CA ILE A 173 -7.73 -24.36 15.23
C ILE A 173 -7.46 -23.09 16.04
N PHE A 174 -6.45 -22.31 15.62
CA PHE A 174 -5.98 -21.15 16.38
C PHE A 174 -6.74 -19.85 16.08
N MET A 175 -7.35 -19.74 14.90
CA MET A 175 -8.05 -18.54 14.40
C MET A 175 -9.38 -18.91 13.72
N PRO A 176 -10.35 -19.44 14.48
CA PRO A 176 -11.62 -19.89 13.91
C PRO A 176 -12.40 -18.70 13.31
N GLY A 177 -12.75 -18.81 12.02
CA GLY A 177 -13.54 -17.80 11.30
C GLY A 177 -12.73 -16.77 10.50
N ASP A 178 -11.41 -16.68 10.71
CA ASP A 178 -10.53 -15.76 9.98
C ASP A 178 -9.43 -16.51 9.20
N THR A 179 -9.88 -17.31 8.22
CA THR A 179 -8.99 -18.06 7.31
C THR A 179 -8.87 -17.42 5.93
N ARG A 180 -9.48 -16.24 5.75
CA ARG A 180 -9.52 -15.52 4.48
C ARG A 180 -8.09 -15.06 4.14
N GLY A 181 -7.58 -15.48 2.99
CA GLY A 181 -6.19 -15.19 2.56
C GLY A 181 -5.16 -16.29 2.87
N LEU A 182 -5.50 -17.31 3.67
CA LEU A 182 -4.60 -18.45 3.93
C LEU A 182 -4.74 -19.57 2.88
N GLN A 183 -5.82 -19.56 2.11
CA GLN A 183 -6.08 -20.53 1.03
C GLN A 183 -4.97 -20.55 -0.04
N SER A 184 -4.27 -19.44 -0.22
CA SER A 184 -3.12 -19.30 -1.13
C SER A 184 -1.77 -19.30 -0.42
N PHE A 185 -1.71 -19.66 0.87
CA PHE A 185 -0.48 -19.60 1.65
C PHE A 185 0.61 -20.52 1.08
N ASN A 186 0.25 -21.67 0.52
CA ASN A 186 1.19 -22.53 -0.21
C ASN A 186 1.88 -21.80 -1.38
N LYS A 187 1.18 -20.92 -2.10
CA LYS A 187 1.78 -20.08 -3.15
C LYS A 187 2.77 -19.09 -2.56
N LYS A 188 2.42 -18.48 -1.42
CA LYS A 188 3.30 -17.54 -0.69
C LYS A 188 4.57 -18.23 -0.16
N VAL A 189 4.46 -19.46 0.34
CA VAL A 189 5.61 -20.29 0.71
C VAL A 189 6.46 -20.62 -0.51
N GLY A 190 5.84 -20.99 -1.63
CA GLY A 190 6.55 -21.27 -2.89
C GLY A 190 7.32 -20.06 -3.42
N GLU A 191 6.71 -18.88 -3.38
CA GLU A 191 7.35 -17.62 -3.75
C GLU A 191 8.51 -17.26 -2.82
N ALA A 192 8.31 -17.38 -1.50
CA ALA A 192 9.35 -17.17 -0.50
C ALA A 192 10.58 -18.09 -0.73
N LEU A 193 10.34 -19.38 -0.98
CA LEU A 193 11.40 -20.35 -1.25
C LEU A 193 12.11 -20.08 -2.59
N LYS A 194 11.39 -19.59 -3.61
CA LYS A 194 11.99 -19.22 -4.89
C LYS A 194 12.94 -18.03 -4.75
N LEU A 195 12.55 -17.03 -3.97
CA LEU A 195 13.32 -15.80 -3.78
C LEU A 195 14.50 -16.01 -2.82
N PHE A 196 14.28 -16.65 -1.68
CA PHE A 196 15.27 -16.70 -0.58
C PHE A 196 15.83 -18.11 -0.31
N GLY A 197 15.24 -19.17 -0.87
CA GLY A 197 15.75 -20.54 -0.70
C GLY A 197 17.21 -20.75 -1.12
N PRO A 198 17.69 -20.15 -2.24
CA PRO A 198 19.10 -20.22 -2.62
C PRO A 198 20.02 -19.61 -1.55
N GLU A 199 19.68 -18.43 -1.02
CA GLU A 199 20.47 -17.73 0.01
C GLU A 199 20.56 -18.54 1.31
N ILE A 200 19.44 -19.14 1.74
CA ILE A 200 19.39 -19.96 2.96
C ILE A 200 20.21 -21.25 2.80
N THR A 201 20.27 -21.81 1.59
CA THR A 201 21.06 -23.00 1.30
C THR A 201 22.56 -22.69 1.22
N ILE A 202 22.95 -21.52 0.69
CA ILE A 202 24.35 -21.10 0.55
C ILE A 202 25.03 -20.89 1.92
N HIS A 203 24.31 -20.38 2.92
CA HIS A 203 24.84 -20.25 4.28
C HIS A 203 25.05 -21.59 5.02
N ARG A 204 24.68 -22.72 4.40
CA ARG A 204 24.89 -24.07 4.94
C ARG A 204 26.29 -24.63 4.62
N SER A 205 27.08 -23.96 3.78
CA SER A 205 28.37 -24.45 3.27
C SER A 205 29.60 -23.94 4.02
N ARG A 206 29.49 -23.60 5.30
CA ARG A 206 30.65 -23.37 6.19
C ARG A 206 30.55 -24.24 7.43
#